data_AF-A0A950AYS3-F1
#
_entry.id   AF-A0A950AYS3-F1
#
_cell.length_a   1.000
_cell.length_b   1.000
_cell.length_c   1.000
_cell.angle_alpha   90.00
_cell.angle_beta   90.00
_cell.angle_gamma   90.00
#
_symmetry.space_group_name_H-M   'P 1'
#
loop_
_entity.id
_entity.type
_entity.pdbx_description
1 polymer ?
#
loop_
_entity_poly.entity_id
_entity_poly.type
_entity_poly.pdbx_seq_one_letter_code
_entity_poly.pdbx_strand_id
1 'polypeptide(L)'
;MATRKPSPTNRAVRPAAEDLESRYLLSQVVSGIDNAGNSWTLQLLGRGSLTVVKQIDPTTGAPGTLTSPTEINQIIVGGTDPKHSRLVGHVTKGPNGTGQVFFQNLTELTSRSELLGAGNGLLAINMPNFYLGNTTPASSTSIPTMPSISIPDGVDTLRFGGVDTTHDQVIPPASTSATFDNYAVTLGLPLYGGTRIIIDKSVSSIVPLSGSTTPTYQHAVTFNVSGRLDLFQANSIQGDATTPPGQFSRNNPSATGFGGTWVFSGTTGTVPFLETTPTPPFQNFVQNLQGAVTGAIGNVRIGGNATNFTTIVNDATGSGNARIANFSIGGETDNVLLLAPNGARNISFGLGMDKVDILTNVINTLQANRGALSSRVLVGRTISKVTIGGDVDHTQVETGLQQNFPAIFQTLNGTTTTTPSAQPEPPPDPINAQVGGGMTVLVAGDVTDSVFTASVQPLILTTGSPPTTPGTVKRIFGTQDVNLPTGHMLAKVEGTISNEPGAVVNSATDTTTNITSATINNSPINQAFYAADLHLKQGPVIPPNVPEPPYSPPARPVHAPGIPHLGQMLMSSTNSATTVHGASVPKGPSNTSTSKHTK
;
A
#
# COMPACT_ATOMS: atom_id res chain seq x y z
N MET A 1 20.09 29.66 76.74
CA MET A 1 19.41 30.34 75.63
C MET A 1 20.18 30.06 74.35
N ALA A 2 19.64 29.19 73.48
CA ALA A 2 20.26 28.82 72.22
C ALA A 2 19.37 29.30 71.06
N THR A 3 19.90 30.23 70.28
CA THR A 3 19.28 30.85 69.11
C THR A 3 19.13 29.83 67.99
N ARG A 4 17.89 29.52 67.59
CA ARG A 4 17.59 28.67 66.42
C ARG A 4 18.10 29.33 65.14
N LYS A 5 18.89 28.59 64.35
CA LYS A 5 19.25 28.96 62.98
C LYS A 5 17.96 29.01 62.11
N PRO A 6 17.80 30.01 61.23
CA PRO A 6 16.67 30.06 60.30
C PRO A 6 16.82 28.96 59.24
N SER A 7 15.74 28.21 59.00
CA SER A 7 15.64 27.27 57.87
C SER A 7 15.69 28.04 56.55
N PRO A 8 16.31 27.48 55.49
CA PRO A 8 16.27 28.08 54.17
C PRO A 8 14.84 28.05 53.65
N THR A 9 14.25 29.23 53.44
CA THR A 9 13.00 29.38 52.69
C THR A 9 13.22 28.85 51.29
N ASN A 10 12.55 27.73 50.98
CA ASN A 10 12.45 27.16 49.65
C ASN A 10 11.94 28.27 48.73
N ARG A 11 12.84 28.81 47.88
CA ARG A 11 12.48 29.75 46.82
C ARG A 11 11.68 28.91 45.84
N ALA A 12 10.37 28.84 46.08
CA ALA A 12 9.42 28.18 45.22
C ALA A 12 9.74 28.59 43.79
N VAL A 13 10.05 27.60 42.96
CA VAL A 13 9.97 27.68 41.52
C VAL A 13 8.61 28.31 41.23
N ARG A 14 8.60 29.62 40.98
CA ARG A 14 7.43 30.22 40.35
C ARG A 14 7.34 29.52 39.00
N PRO A 15 6.22 28.89 38.64
CA PRO A 15 5.99 28.55 37.26
C PRO A 15 6.27 29.83 36.46
N ALA A 16 7.12 29.73 35.43
CA ALA A 16 7.20 30.80 34.45
C ALA A 16 5.77 31.09 34.01
N ALA A 17 5.43 32.37 33.83
CA ALA A 17 4.21 32.72 33.15
C ALA A 17 4.28 32.02 31.79
N GLU A 18 3.57 30.91 31.64
CA GLU A 18 3.40 30.23 30.37
C GLU A 18 2.79 31.27 29.44
N ASP A 19 3.56 31.65 28.42
CA ASP A 19 3.14 32.64 27.44
C ASP A 19 1.81 32.19 26.85
N LEU A 20 0.85 33.09 26.70
CA LEU A 20 -0.47 32.76 26.17
C LEU A 20 -0.39 32.16 24.76
N GLU A 21 0.70 32.41 24.04
CA GLU A 21 1.02 31.80 22.75
C GLU A 21 1.39 30.31 22.82
N SER A 22 1.80 29.80 23.99
CA SER A 22 2.10 28.37 24.22
C SER A 22 0.87 27.52 24.55
N ARG A 23 -0.29 28.15 24.80
CA ARG A 23 -1.57 27.45 24.93
C ARG A 23 -2.21 27.32 23.55
N TYR A 24 -2.17 26.09 23.05
CA TYR A 24 -2.88 25.54 21.88
C TYR A 24 -4.42 25.74 21.93
N LEU A 25 -4.89 26.98 21.98
CA LEU A 25 -6.30 27.32 22.28
C LEU A 25 -7.22 27.45 21.06
N LEU A 26 -6.69 27.31 19.84
CA LEU A 26 -7.53 27.22 18.66
C LEU A 26 -7.80 25.74 18.40
N SER A 27 -8.92 25.24 18.94
CA SER A 27 -9.48 23.96 18.52
C SER A 27 -10.89 24.16 18.02
N GLN A 28 -11.18 23.74 16.79
CA GLN A 28 -12.53 23.71 16.27
C GLN A 28 -13.11 22.30 16.43
N VAL A 29 -14.34 22.20 16.93
CA VAL A 29 -15.02 20.93 17.15
C VAL A 29 -16.34 20.96 16.40
N VAL A 30 -16.57 19.93 15.59
CA VAL A 30 -17.82 19.71 14.86
C VAL A 30 -18.31 18.31 15.19
N SER A 31 -19.57 18.18 15.57
CA SER A 31 -20.19 16.90 15.91
C SER A 31 -21.48 16.70 15.15
N GLY A 32 -21.83 15.45 14.89
CA GLY A 32 -23.08 15.10 14.24
C GLY A 32 -23.46 13.64 14.43
N ILE A 33 -24.51 13.22 13.73
CA ILE A 33 -25.06 11.86 13.75
C ILE A 33 -25.20 11.35 12.31
N ASP A 34 -24.82 10.12 12.00
CA ASP A 34 -25.00 9.53 10.67
C ASP A 34 -26.40 8.90 10.46
N ASN A 35 -26.65 8.35 9.26
CA ASN A 35 -27.88 7.63 8.91
C ASN A 35 -28.14 6.39 9.77
N ALA A 36 -27.09 5.75 10.29
CA ALA A 36 -27.16 4.57 11.14
C ALA A 36 -27.28 4.90 12.64
N GLY A 37 -27.30 6.19 13.00
CA GLY A 37 -27.43 6.69 14.37
C GLY A 37 -26.12 6.68 15.16
N ASN A 38 -24.96 6.47 14.53
CA ASN A 38 -23.67 6.69 15.15
C ASN A 38 -23.45 8.19 15.38
N SER A 39 -23.00 8.56 16.58
CA SER A 39 -22.57 9.93 16.84
C SER A 39 -21.09 10.07 16.55
N TRP A 40 -20.70 11.19 15.97
CA TRP A 40 -19.31 11.44 15.60
C TRP A 40 -18.88 12.84 15.97
N THR A 41 -17.58 13.02 16.15
CA THR A 41 -16.94 14.29 16.47
C THR A 41 -15.65 14.40 15.68
N LEU A 42 -15.45 15.55 15.05
CA LEU A 42 -14.23 15.96 14.38
C LEU A 42 -13.66 17.16 15.12
N GLN A 43 -12.40 17.09 15.52
CA GLN A 43 -11.68 18.13 16.21
C GLN A 43 -10.42 18.50 15.43
N LEU A 44 -10.34 19.74 14.98
CA LEU A 44 -9.10 20.32 14.47
C LEU A 44 -8.35 20.95 15.64
N LEU A 45 -7.20 20.39 16.00
CA LEU A 45 -6.28 20.93 17.00
C LEU A 45 -5.24 21.80 16.29
N GLY A 46 -4.97 23.00 16.80
CA GLY A 46 -4.00 23.93 16.22
C GLY A 46 -4.64 24.93 15.27
N ARG A 47 -3.81 25.71 14.57
CA ARG A 47 -4.31 26.76 13.65
C ARG A 47 -5.08 26.13 12.49
N GLY A 48 -6.16 26.79 12.10
CA GLY A 48 -6.90 26.46 10.90
C GLY A 48 -8.41 26.57 11.06
N SER A 49 -9.11 26.20 10.00
CA SER A 49 -10.56 26.10 9.90
C SER A 49 -10.97 24.66 9.60
N LEU A 50 -12.10 24.24 10.16
CA LEU A 50 -12.76 22.97 9.95
C LEU A 50 -14.22 23.26 9.57
N THR A 51 -14.67 22.71 8.45
CA THR A 51 -16.06 22.76 8.02
C THR A 51 -16.49 21.37 7.62
N VAL A 52 -17.72 20.99 8.00
CA VAL A 52 -18.30 19.70 7.64
C VAL A 52 -19.64 19.96 6.99
N VAL A 53 -19.83 19.43 5.80
CA VAL A 53 -21.06 19.54 5.01
C VAL A 53 -21.67 18.15 4.93
N LYS A 54 -22.93 18.02 5.33
CA LYS A 54 -23.68 16.77 5.27
C LYS A 54 -24.19 16.52 3.86
N GLN A 55 -24.57 15.28 3.57
CA GLN A 55 -25.24 14.93 2.33
C GLN A 55 -26.50 15.80 2.13
N ILE A 56 -26.88 16.03 0.88
CA ILE A 56 -28.14 16.69 0.56
C ILE A 56 -29.28 15.82 1.07
N ASP A 57 -30.18 16.41 1.86
CA ASP A 57 -31.40 15.73 2.27
C ASP A 57 -32.35 15.70 1.06
N PRO A 58 -32.72 14.50 0.55
CA PRO A 58 -33.55 14.38 -0.63
C PRO A 58 -34.96 14.98 -0.45
N THR A 59 -35.41 15.16 0.80
CA THR A 59 -36.73 15.74 1.10
C THR A 59 -36.73 17.27 1.07
N THR A 60 -35.60 17.91 1.38
CA THR A 60 -35.48 19.38 1.44
C THR A 60 -34.70 19.98 0.28
N GLY A 61 -33.89 19.17 -0.43
CA GLY A 61 -33.00 19.62 -1.48
C GLY A 61 -31.81 20.46 -0.98
N ALA A 62 -31.64 20.60 0.34
CA ALA A 62 -30.55 21.33 0.97
C ALA A 62 -29.61 20.35 1.71
N PRO A 63 -28.34 20.74 1.98
CA PRO A 63 -27.47 19.95 2.86
C PRO A 63 -28.16 19.69 4.21
N GLY A 64 -28.10 18.44 4.67
CA GLY A 64 -28.59 18.07 5.99
C GLY A 64 -27.94 18.91 7.10
N THR A 65 -28.65 19.07 8.21
CA THR A 65 -28.05 19.69 9.40
C THR A 65 -27.09 18.71 10.06
N LEU A 66 -26.14 19.19 10.88
CA LEU A 66 -25.22 18.29 11.59
C LEU A 66 -25.95 17.26 12.49
N THR A 67 -27.14 17.62 12.95
CA THR A 67 -28.03 16.78 13.77
C THR A 67 -28.94 15.87 12.95
N SER A 68 -29.05 16.05 11.63
CA SER A 68 -29.86 15.14 10.79
C SER A 68 -29.13 13.82 10.59
N PRO A 69 -29.86 12.69 10.53
CA PRO A 69 -29.32 11.34 10.31
C PRO A 69 -28.95 11.15 8.83
N THR A 70 -27.96 11.91 8.39
CA THR A 70 -27.44 11.89 7.03
C THR A 70 -25.93 11.67 7.05
N GLU A 71 -25.32 11.23 5.97
CA GLU A 71 -23.87 11.01 5.93
C GLU A 71 -23.10 12.31 5.67
N ILE A 72 -21.77 12.24 5.67
CA ILE A 72 -20.90 13.40 5.45
C ILE A 72 -20.55 13.51 3.98
N ASN A 73 -20.99 14.57 3.31
CA ASN A 73 -20.56 14.81 1.95
C ASN A 73 -19.11 15.32 1.89
N GLN A 74 -18.79 16.32 2.73
CA GLN A 74 -17.48 16.97 2.65
C GLN A 74 -16.94 17.35 4.03
N ILE A 75 -15.65 17.11 4.23
CA ILE A 75 -14.84 17.64 5.32
C ILE A 75 -13.82 18.59 4.68
N ILE A 76 -13.80 19.84 5.13
CA ILE A 76 -12.91 20.87 4.61
C ILE A 76 -12.02 21.34 5.75
N VAL A 77 -10.71 21.28 5.54
CA VAL A 77 -9.69 21.84 6.43
C VAL A 77 -8.91 22.93 5.71
N GLY A 78 -8.42 23.96 6.42
CA GLY A 78 -7.64 25.02 5.79
C GLY A 78 -6.91 25.88 6.80
N GLY A 79 -5.93 26.68 6.34
CA GLY A 79 -5.14 27.57 7.23
C GLY A 79 -4.33 26.81 8.29
N THR A 80 -3.90 25.61 7.95
CA THR A 80 -3.19 24.65 8.79
C THR A 80 -1.72 25.06 9.01
N ASP A 81 -1.14 24.56 10.09
CA ASP A 81 0.28 24.67 10.40
C ASP A 81 0.89 23.26 10.40
N PRO A 82 1.88 22.97 9.54
CA PRO A 82 2.47 21.64 9.39
C PRO A 82 3.15 21.09 10.63
N LYS A 83 3.47 21.94 11.61
CA LYS A 83 4.10 21.49 12.86
C LYS A 83 3.10 21.20 13.95
N HIS A 84 1.87 21.70 13.84
CA HIS A 84 0.96 21.78 14.98
C HIS A 84 -0.47 21.31 14.68
N SER A 85 -0.93 21.46 13.44
CA SER A 85 -2.32 21.21 13.08
C SER A 85 -2.61 19.71 12.92
N ARG A 86 -3.68 19.26 13.57
CA ARG A 86 -4.11 17.85 13.55
C ARG A 86 -5.62 17.76 13.46
N LEU A 87 -6.11 16.87 12.59
CA LEU A 87 -7.52 16.51 12.57
C LEU A 87 -7.74 15.19 13.30
N VAL A 88 -8.60 15.18 14.31
CA VAL A 88 -8.92 14.00 15.12
C VAL A 88 -10.40 13.69 15.02
N GLY A 89 -10.72 12.44 14.68
CA GLY A 89 -12.08 11.94 14.58
C GLY A 89 -12.38 10.90 15.64
N HIS A 90 -13.55 11.01 16.25
CA HIS A 90 -14.10 10.02 17.17
C HIS A 90 -15.52 9.64 16.74
N VAL A 91 -15.84 8.35 16.87
CA VAL A 91 -17.18 7.80 16.59
C VAL A 91 -17.63 7.00 17.81
N THR A 92 -18.81 7.32 18.30
CA THR A 92 -19.54 6.53 19.29
C THR A 92 -20.67 5.78 18.58
N LYS A 93 -20.58 4.45 18.62
CA LYS A 93 -21.53 3.54 17.98
C LYS A 93 -22.95 3.78 18.49
N GLY A 94 -23.89 3.96 17.57
CA GLY A 94 -25.31 4.05 17.87
C GLY A 94 -25.94 2.67 18.15
N PRO A 95 -27.16 2.59 18.68
CA PRO A 95 -27.83 1.32 18.99
C PRO A 95 -27.91 0.36 17.79
N ASN A 96 -28.09 0.91 16.59
CA ASN A 96 -28.24 0.15 15.34
C ASN A 96 -27.06 0.36 14.38
N GLY A 97 -26.07 1.17 14.75
CA GLY A 97 -24.98 1.56 13.86
C GLY A 97 -23.85 0.55 13.84
N THR A 98 -23.02 0.57 12.79
CA THR A 98 -21.82 -0.27 12.67
C THR A 98 -20.63 0.27 13.46
N GLY A 99 -20.71 1.51 13.98
CA GLY A 99 -19.58 2.22 14.54
C GLY A 99 -18.65 2.82 13.49
N GLN A 100 -19.06 2.81 12.23
CA GLN A 100 -18.37 3.40 11.09
C GLN A 100 -19.16 4.62 10.61
N VAL A 101 -18.46 5.66 10.17
CA VAL A 101 -19.08 6.86 9.59
C VAL A 101 -18.50 7.07 8.20
N PHE A 102 -19.37 7.19 7.20
CA PHE A 102 -18.95 7.42 5.82
C PHE A 102 -18.83 8.91 5.52
N PHE A 103 -17.79 9.24 4.76
CA PHE A 103 -17.63 10.56 4.16
C PHE A 103 -17.22 10.43 2.69
N GLN A 104 -17.66 11.37 1.86
CA GLN A 104 -17.36 11.34 0.42
C GLN A 104 -16.11 12.13 0.07
N ASN A 105 -15.89 13.31 0.66
CA ASN A 105 -14.73 14.13 0.37
C ASN A 105 -14.03 14.65 1.63
N LEU A 106 -12.70 14.60 1.63
CA LEU A 106 -11.85 15.35 2.56
C LEU A 106 -10.89 16.22 1.75
N THR A 107 -10.96 17.54 1.93
CA THR A 107 -10.16 18.48 1.15
C THR A 107 -9.44 19.45 2.08
N GLU A 108 -8.14 19.59 1.87
CA GLU A 108 -7.39 20.73 2.39
C GLU A 108 -7.45 21.89 1.39
N LEU A 109 -7.96 23.03 1.85
CA LEU A 109 -7.85 24.30 1.13
C LEU A 109 -6.37 24.67 1.08
N THR A 110 -5.87 24.92 -0.12
CA THR A 110 -4.49 25.33 -0.34
C THR A 110 -4.13 26.48 0.60
N SER A 111 -3.15 26.25 1.46
CA SER A 111 -2.50 27.34 2.17
C SER A 111 -1.72 28.18 1.15
N ARG A 112 -1.07 29.30 1.53
CA ARG A 112 -0.24 30.14 0.61
C ARG A 112 1.01 29.41 0.05
N SER A 113 0.97 28.08 -0.01
CA SER A 113 1.96 27.09 -0.43
C SER A 113 2.55 27.34 -1.82
N GLU A 114 1.78 27.95 -2.74
CA GLU A 114 2.29 28.35 -4.07
C GLU A 114 3.46 29.35 -4.01
N LEU A 115 3.61 30.10 -2.89
CA LEU A 115 4.64 31.12 -2.72
C LEU A 115 5.88 30.66 -1.93
N LEU A 116 5.83 29.53 -1.21
CA LEU A 116 6.88 29.15 -0.24
C LEU A 116 7.42 27.71 -0.36
N GLY A 117 6.91 26.90 -1.30
CA GLY A 117 7.33 25.50 -1.43
C GLY A 117 6.58 24.57 -0.48
N ALA A 118 6.56 23.28 -0.83
CA ALA A 118 5.74 22.23 -0.23
C ALA A 118 6.02 21.98 1.27
N GLY A 119 5.15 21.20 1.94
CA GLY A 119 5.30 20.84 3.35
C GLY A 119 4.56 21.75 4.33
N ASN A 120 3.46 22.36 3.90
CA ASN A 120 2.62 23.24 4.75
C ASN A 120 1.32 22.58 5.24
N GLY A 121 1.11 21.29 4.97
CA GLY A 121 -0.16 20.62 5.24
C GLY A 121 -0.35 20.26 6.72
N LEU A 122 -1.12 19.21 7.03
CA LEU A 122 -1.33 18.80 8.42
C LEU A 122 -0.19 17.93 8.94
N LEU A 123 0.09 18.01 10.25
CA LEU A 123 0.98 17.03 10.88
C LEU A 123 0.32 15.63 10.89
N ALA A 124 -0.97 15.57 11.23
CA ALA A 124 -1.67 14.29 11.30
C ALA A 124 -3.18 14.41 11.09
N ILE A 125 -3.74 13.39 10.47
CA ILE A 125 -5.17 13.12 10.43
C ILE A 125 -5.37 11.74 11.07
N ASN A 126 -6.21 11.67 12.10
CA ASN A 126 -6.46 10.45 12.85
C ASN A 126 -7.95 10.28 13.10
N MET A 127 -8.61 9.56 12.20
CA MET A 127 -10.06 9.35 12.14
C MET A 127 -10.39 7.87 11.88
N PRO A 128 -9.95 6.94 12.75
CA PRO A 128 -9.87 5.50 12.45
C PRO A 128 -11.22 4.81 12.17
N ASN A 129 -12.35 5.44 12.48
CA ASN A 129 -13.69 4.90 12.22
C ASN A 129 -14.43 5.66 11.11
N PHE A 130 -13.74 6.57 10.41
CA PHE A 130 -14.27 7.30 9.27
C PHE A 130 -13.82 6.62 7.98
N TYR A 131 -14.76 6.24 7.13
CA TYR A 131 -14.51 5.51 5.89
C TYR A 131 -14.83 6.40 4.70
N LEU A 132 -13.96 6.35 3.68
CA LEU A 132 -14.20 6.98 2.41
C LEU A 132 -15.20 6.12 1.63
N GLY A 133 -16.34 6.70 1.27
CA GLY A 133 -17.46 6.01 0.61
C GLY A 133 -18.25 6.97 -0.27
N ASN A 134 -19.08 6.47 -1.19
CA ASN A 134 -20.06 7.33 -1.84
C ASN A 134 -21.16 7.67 -0.83
N THR A 135 -21.37 8.95 -0.54
CA THR A 135 -22.44 9.39 0.38
C THR A 135 -23.61 10.05 -0.36
N THR A 136 -23.65 9.89 -1.67
CA THR A 136 -24.76 10.39 -2.49
C THR A 136 -25.99 9.55 -2.17
N PRO A 137 -27.15 10.15 -1.82
CA PRO A 137 -28.34 9.39 -1.49
C PRO A 137 -28.70 8.40 -2.60
N ALA A 138 -29.02 7.16 -2.26
CA ALA A 138 -29.41 6.13 -3.24
C ALA A 138 -30.63 6.51 -4.10
N SER A 139 -31.46 7.43 -3.61
CA SER A 139 -32.61 8.00 -4.33
C SER A 139 -32.24 9.13 -5.29
N SER A 140 -30.98 9.58 -5.31
CA SER A 140 -30.52 10.66 -6.18
C SER A 140 -30.37 10.17 -7.62
N THR A 141 -30.82 10.99 -8.56
CA THR A 141 -30.57 10.82 -10.01
C THR A 141 -29.36 11.63 -10.48
N SER A 142 -28.71 12.38 -9.58
CA SER A 142 -27.50 13.13 -9.89
C SER A 142 -26.31 12.18 -10.03
N ILE A 143 -25.45 12.44 -11.01
CA ILE A 143 -24.15 11.78 -11.13
C ILE A 143 -23.35 12.07 -9.84
N PRO A 144 -22.96 11.05 -9.05
CA PRO A 144 -22.24 11.26 -7.81
C PRO A 144 -20.85 11.86 -8.09
N THR A 145 -20.36 12.74 -7.21
CA THR A 145 -18.95 13.15 -7.25
C THR A 145 -18.06 12.00 -6.78
N MET A 146 -16.91 11.81 -7.43
CA MET A 146 -16.01 10.71 -7.07
C MET A 146 -15.43 10.91 -5.66
N PRO A 147 -15.55 9.92 -4.75
CA PRO A 147 -15.05 10.08 -3.38
C PRO A 147 -13.54 10.29 -3.35
N SER A 148 -13.07 11.26 -2.57
CA SER A 148 -11.65 11.61 -2.52
C SER A 148 -11.14 12.15 -1.18
N ILE A 149 -9.85 11.91 -0.92
CA ILE A 149 -9.05 12.64 0.06
C ILE A 149 -7.98 13.42 -0.73
N SER A 150 -7.96 14.75 -0.62
CA SER A 150 -6.99 15.61 -1.31
C SER A 150 -6.31 16.55 -0.32
N ILE A 151 -5.01 16.35 -0.13
CA ILE A 151 -4.18 17.09 0.82
C ILE A 151 -2.91 17.52 0.08
N PRO A 152 -3.00 18.54 -0.80
CA PRO A 152 -1.91 18.92 -1.69
C PRO A 152 -0.65 19.40 -0.94
N ASP A 153 -0.81 19.94 0.28
CA ASP A 153 0.31 20.43 1.09
C ASP A 153 0.98 19.31 1.93
N GLY A 154 0.44 18.09 1.86
CA GLY A 154 1.01 16.88 2.45
C GLY A 154 0.53 16.58 3.87
N VAL A 155 0.79 15.37 4.34
CA VAL A 155 0.50 14.98 5.71
C VAL A 155 1.48 13.91 6.18
N ASP A 156 2.07 14.05 7.37
CA ASP A 156 3.03 13.05 7.85
C ASP A 156 2.32 11.73 8.22
N THR A 157 1.10 11.80 8.76
CA THR A 157 0.30 10.62 9.12
C THR A 157 -1.17 10.79 8.75
N LEU A 158 -1.65 9.96 7.84
CA LEU A 158 -3.05 9.77 7.53
C LEU A 158 -3.52 8.41 8.11
N ARG A 159 -4.36 8.46 9.14
CA ARG A 159 -5.03 7.30 9.70
C ARG A 159 -6.54 7.46 9.62
N PHE A 160 -7.20 6.52 8.95
CA PHE A 160 -8.66 6.50 8.83
C PHE A 160 -9.18 5.05 8.75
N GLY A 161 -10.49 4.86 8.72
CA GLY A 161 -11.09 3.51 8.65
C GLY A 161 -10.74 2.78 7.36
N GLY A 162 -10.66 3.51 6.26
CA GLY A 162 -10.27 2.99 4.96
C GLY A 162 -11.28 3.34 3.89
N VAL A 163 -11.31 2.58 2.81
CA VAL A 163 -12.12 2.88 1.64
C VAL A 163 -13.09 1.74 1.39
N ASP A 164 -14.36 2.06 1.18
CA ASP A 164 -15.39 1.09 0.82
C ASP A 164 -16.15 1.54 -0.42
N THR A 165 -15.84 0.91 -1.55
CA THR A 165 -16.52 1.22 -2.81
C THR A 165 -17.92 0.64 -2.89
N THR A 166 -18.32 -0.26 -1.98
CA THR A 166 -19.65 -0.91 -1.96
C THR A 166 -20.71 -0.08 -1.25
N HIS A 167 -20.29 0.90 -0.45
CA HIS A 167 -21.18 1.77 0.30
C HIS A 167 -21.97 2.72 -0.61
N ASP A 168 -23.30 2.72 -0.46
CA ASP A 168 -24.26 3.58 -1.16
C ASP A 168 -23.93 3.83 -2.64
N GLN A 169 -23.61 2.74 -3.36
CA GLN A 169 -23.39 2.77 -4.80
C GLN A 169 -24.66 3.25 -5.52
N VAL A 170 -24.53 4.27 -6.37
CA VAL A 170 -25.62 4.82 -7.18
C VAL A 170 -25.52 4.30 -8.61
N ILE A 171 -26.67 4.05 -9.24
CA ILE A 171 -26.77 3.67 -10.65
C ILE A 171 -27.47 4.82 -11.41
N PRO A 172 -26.85 5.43 -12.44
CA PRO A 172 -25.53 5.13 -13.00
C PRO A 172 -24.36 5.60 -12.11
N PRO A 173 -23.17 4.99 -12.25
CA PRO A 173 -21.96 5.38 -11.51
C PRO A 173 -21.49 6.81 -11.80
N ALA A 174 -20.50 7.28 -11.02
CA ALA A 174 -19.98 8.66 -11.07
C ALA A 174 -19.38 9.02 -12.44
N SER A 175 -18.79 8.05 -13.15
CA SER A 175 -18.16 8.27 -14.43
C SER A 175 -19.15 8.23 -15.60
N THR A 176 -19.20 9.32 -16.39
CA THR A 176 -19.84 9.33 -17.72
C THR A 176 -19.00 8.61 -18.78
N SER A 177 -17.75 8.27 -18.48
CA SER A 177 -16.80 7.57 -19.36
C SER A 177 -16.75 6.07 -19.05
N ALA A 178 -17.90 5.42 -19.26
CA ALA A 178 -18.12 4.01 -19.64
C ALA A 178 -17.34 2.82 -19.01
N THR A 179 -16.39 2.90 -18.06
CA THR A 179 -15.68 1.67 -17.61
C THR A 179 -15.29 1.51 -16.13
N PHE A 180 -15.06 2.58 -15.35
CA PHE A 180 -14.71 2.43 -13.92
C PHE A 180 -14.91 3.73 -13.11
N ASP A 181 -15.04 3.61 -11.79
CA ASP A 181 -14.91 4.71 -10.82
C ASP A 181 -13.65 4.52 -9.97
N ASN A 182 -12.96 5.61 -9.59
CA ASN A 182 -11.70 5.53 -8.83
C ASN A 182 -11.72 6.38 -7.55
N TYR A 183 -11.79 5.73 -6.41
CA TYR A 183 -11.76 6.37 -5.10
C TYR A 183 -10.31 6.76 -4.79
N ALA A 184 -10.04 8.06 -4.67
CA ALA A 184 -8.67 8.57 -4.70
C ALA A 184 -8.22 9.20 -3.39
N VAL A 185 -7.05 8.81 -2.89
CA VAL A 185 -6.34 9.47 -1.79
C VAL A 185 -5.07 10.07 -2.35
N THR A 186 -5.00 11.40 -2.44
CA THR A 186 -3.90 12.14 -3.07
C THR A 186 -3.21 13.04 -2.05
N LEU A 187 -1.93 12.75 -1.78
CA LEU A 187 -1.16 13.37 -0.72
C LEU A 187 0.09 14.08 -1.25
N GLY A 188 0.17 15.35 -0.85
CA GLY A 188 1.29 16.27 -0.92
C GLY A 188 2.60 15.78 -0.36
N LEU A 189 3.63 16.61 -0.49
CA LEU A 189 4.87 16.40 0.22
C LEU A 189 4.72 16.81 1.68
N PRO A 190 4.90 15.88 2.63
CA PRO A 190 4.91 16.22 4.04
C PRO A 190 6.14 17.06 4.40
N LEU A 191 6.06 17.78 5.52
CA LEU A 191 7.19 18.55 6.04
C LEU A 191 8.34 17.65 6.51
N TYR A 192 8.04 16.45 7.04
CA TYR A 192 9.03 15.56 7.61
C TYR A 192 9.01 14.16 7.00
N GLY A 193 10.16 13.74 6.45
CA GLY A 193 10.59 12.34 6.32
C GLY A 193 9.82 11.42 5.36
N GLY A 194 8.54 11.68 5.10
CA GLY A 194 7.62 10.88 4.30
C GLY A 194 6.26 10.70 4.97
N THR A 195 5.28 10.26 4.19
CA THR A 195 3.89 10.08 4.63
C THR A 195 3.67 8.68 5.18
N ARG A 196 2.81 8.54 6.19
CA ARG A 196 2.32 7.24 6.69
C ARG A 196 0.82 7.13 6.48
N ILE A 197 0.39 6.08 5.80
CA ILE A 197 -1.02 5.75 5.59
C ILE A 197 -1.35 4.50 6.39
N ILE A 198 -2.35 4.60 7.26
CA ILE A 198 -2.82 3.50 8.11
C ILE A 198 -4.34 3.41 7.95
N ILE A 199 -4.80 2.31 7.37
CA ILE A 199 -6.22 2.01 7.19
C ILE A 199 -6.56 0.69 7.88
N ASP A 200 -7.84 0.48 8.17
CA ASP A 200 -8.33 -0.85 8.54
C ASP A 200 -8.51 -1.67 7.26
N LYS A 201 -9.32 -1.19 6.31
CA LYS A 201 -9.69 -1.97 5.13
C LYS A 201 -9.74 -1.15 3.84
N SER A 202 -9.35 -1.75 2.72
CA SER A 202 -9.66 -1.24 1.39
C SER A 202 -10.57 -2.24 0.67
N VAL A 203 -11.76 -1.82 0.26
CA VAL A 203 -12.70 -2.62 -0.52
C VAL A 203 -12.83 -2.00 -1.89
N SER A 204 -12.53 -2.78 -2.92
CA SER A 204 -12.76 -2.48 -4.33
C SER A 204 -13.75 -3.51 -4.87
N SER A 205 -14.64 -3.08 -5.76
CA SER A 205 -15.82 -3.87 -6.14
C SER A 205 -16.13 -3.78 -7.61
N ILE A 206 -17.08 -4.59 -8.05
CA ILE A 206 -17.65 -4.52 -9.40
C ILE A 206 -19.17 -4.29 -9.32
N VAL A 207 -19.74 -3.59 -10.29
CA VAL A 207 -21.19 -3.36 -10.40
C VAL A 207 -21.68 -3.81 -11.77
N PRO A 208 -22.68 -4.71 -11.82
CA PRO A 208 -23.33 -5.07 -13.07
C PRO A 208 -24.09 -3.88 -13.68
N LEU A 209 -23.99 -3.69 -15.00
CA LEU A 209 -24.84 -2.73 -15.69
C LEU A 209 -26.29 -3.25 -15.73
N SER A 210 -27.25 -2.49 -15.19
CA SER A 210 -28.67 -2.83 -15.28
C SER A 210 -29.09 -3.06 -16.74
N GLY A 211 -29.42 -4.31 -17.08
CA GLY A 211 -29.92 -4.70 -18.40
C GLY A 211 -28.86 -5.12 -19.43
N SER A 212 -27.57 -5.24 -19.07
CA SER A 212 -26.53 -5.76 -19.98
C SER A 212 -25.85 -7.02 -19.43
N THR A 213 -25.50 -7.95 -20.33
CA THR A 213 -24.68 -9.13 -20.05
C THR A 213 -23.17 -8.85 -20.08
N THR A 214 -22.76 -7.64 -20.49
CA THR A 214 -21.36 -7.18 -20.70
C THR A 214 -21.40 -5.69 -21.05
N PRO A 215 -20.79 -4.71 -20.33
CA PRO A 215 -19.70 -4.81 -19.37
C PRO A 215 -20.08 -4.45 -17.93
N THR A 216 -19.24 -4.90 -17.00
CA THR A 216 -19.28 -4.59 -15.57
C THR A 216 -18.46 -3.34 -15.25
N TYR A 217 -18.99 -2.44 -14.42
CA TYR A 217 -18.23 -1.29 -13.91
C TYR A 217 -17.30 -1.72 -12.79
N GLN A 218 -16.01 -1.44 -12.90
CA GLN A 218 -15.06 -1.71 -11.82
C GLN A 218 -14.86 -0.47 -10.96
N HIS A 219 -14.77 -0.64 -9.65
CA HIS A 219 -14.45 0.41 -8.70
C HIS A 219 -13.07 0.16 -8.13
N ALA A 220 -12.16 1.08 -8.37
CA ALA A 220 -10.79 1.04 -7.89
C ALA A 220 -10.59 1.95 -6.69
N VAL A 221 -9.55 1.65 -5.91
CA VAL A 221 -9.06 2.51 -4.83
C VAL A 221 -7.60 2.85 -5.11
N THR A 222 -7.25 4.13 -5.13
CA THR A 222 -5.88 4.57 -5.40
C THR A 222 -5.34 5.45 -4.28
N PHE A 223 -4.16 5.10 -3.75
CA PHE A 223 -3.38 5.91 -2.82
C PHE A 223 -2.16 6.47 -3.55
N ASN A 224 -2.17 7.77 -3.82
CA ASN A 224 -1.08 8.49 -4.44
C ASN A 224 -0.35 9.35 -3.43
N VAL A 225 0.93 9.05 -3.25
CA VAL A 225 1.81 9.80 -2.37
C VAL A 225 2.90 10.43 -3.20
N SER A 226 2.99 11.75 -3.11
CA SER A 226 4.14 12.46 -3.63
C SER A 226 5.32 12.29 -2.68
N GLY A 227 6.47 11.94 -3.23
CA GLY A 227 7.71 11.77 -2.47
C GLY A 227 7.85 10.42 -1.80
N ARG A 228 8.12 10.42 -0.49
CA ARG A 228 8.41 9.20 0.26
C ARG A 228 7.17 8.74 1.02
N LEU A 229 6.78 7.50 0.82
CA LEU A 229 5.79 6.81 1.65
C LEU A 229 6.54 5.96 2.69
N ASP A 230 6.56 6.37 3.94
CA ASP A 230 7.26 5.65 5.00
C ASP A 230 6.59 4.32 5.37
N LEU A 231 5.26 4.32 5.37
CA LEU A 231 4.43 3.19 5.74
C LEU A 231 3.10 3.25 5.01
N PHE A 232 2.76 2.20 4.29
CA PHE A 232 1.37 1.84 3.99
C PHE A 232 1.00 0.62 4.82
N GLN A 233 -0.06 0.76 5.63
CA GLN A 233 -0.56 -0.33 6.46
C GLN A 233 -2.07 -0.49 6.29
N ALA A 234 -2.51 -1.72 6.06
CA ALA A 234 -3.92 -2.11 6.10
C ALA A 234 -4.09 -3.41 6.89
N ASN A 235 -5.25 -3.63 7.51
CA ASN A 235 -5.58 -4.94 8.04
C ASN A 235 -6.06 -5.89 6.95
N SER A 236 -6.74 -5.41 5.91
CA SER A 236 -7.11 -6.23 4.74
C SER A 236 -7.30 -5.40 3.48
N ILE A 237 -6.96 -5.99 2.34
CA ILE A 237 -7.28 -5.49 1.00
C ILE A 237 -8.20 -6.49 0.32
N GLN A 238 -9.42 -6.06 -0.01
CA GLN A 238 -10.44 -6.87 -0.63
C GLN A 238 -10.77 -6.32 -2.01
N GLY A 239 -10.32 -7.01 -3.04
CA GLY A 239 -10.80 -6.84 -4.41
C GLY A 239 -11.75 -7.95 -4.81
N ASP A 240 -12.47 -7.72 -5.90
CA ASP A 240 -13.30 -8.75 -6.52
C ASP A 240 -12.44 -9.80 -7.24
N ALA A 241 -12.36 -10.99 -6.67
CA ALA A 241 -11.60 -12.10 -7.23
C ALA A 241 -12.22 -12.69 -8.52
N THR A 242 -13.51 -12.41 -8.81
CA THR A 242 -14.21 -13.02 -9.94
C THR A 242 -13.81 -12.39 -11.28
N THR A 243 -13.62 -11.07 -11.28
CA THR A 243 -13.23 -10.28 -12.44
C THR A 243 -12.08 -9.34 -12.05
N PRO A 244 -10.86 -9.87 -11.86
CA PRO A 244 -9.75 -9.05 -11.42
C PRO A 244 -9.35 -8.02 -12.49
N PRO A 245 -8.57 -7.00 -12.11
CA PRO A 245 -8.06 -5.98 -13.03
C PRO A 245 -7.18 -6.55 -14.15
N GLY A 246 -7.19 -5.91 -15.32
CA GLY A 246 -6.53 -6.40 -16.54
C GLY A 246 -5.03 -6.68 -16.42
N GLN A 247 -4.30 -6.01 -15.49
CA GLN A 247 -2.90 -6.31 -15.22
C GLN A 247 -2.65 -7.73 -14.68
N PHE A 248 -3.69 -8.42 -14.23
CA PHE A 248 -3.64 -9.79 -13.74
C PHE A 248 -4.11 -10.82 -14.76
N SER A 249 -4.38 -10.43 -16.00
CA SER A 249 -4.90 -11.31 -17.05
C SER A 249 -4.01 -12.50 -17.39
N ARG A 250 -2.72 -12.43 -17.05
CA ARG A 250 -1.79 -13.57 -17.14
C ARG A 250 -2.15 -14.68 -16.14
N ASN A 251 -2.48 -14.33 -14.90
CA ASN A 251 -2.77 -15.27 -13.83
C ASN A 251 -4.27 -15.61 -13.73
N ASN A 252 -5.12 -14.79 -14.35
CA ASN A 252 -6.55 -15.02 -14.44
C ASN A 252 -7.11 -14.57 -15.80
N PRO A 253 -7.55 -15.47 -16.70
CA PRO A 253 -8.07 -15.09 -18.01
C PRO A 253 -9.38 -14.29 -17.96
N SER A 254 -10.10 -14.25 -16.82
CA SER A 254 -11.25 -13.37 -16.65
C SER A 254 -10.86 -11.92 -16.30
N ALA A 255 -9.56 -11.65 -16.11
CA ALA A 255 -9.12 -10.33 -15.72
C ALA A 255 -9.30 -9.32 -16.86
N THR A 256 -10.00 -8.24 -16.56
CA THR A 256 -10.31 -7.16 -17.50
C THR A 256 -10.39 -5.86 -16.72
N GLY A 257 -10.43 -4.71 -17.39
CA GLY A 257 -10.79 -3.46 -16.71
C GLY A 257 -9.72 -2.87 -15.75
N PHE A 258 -10.08 -1.74 -15.14
CA PHE A 258 -9.33 -1.07 -14.09
C PHE A 258 -10.05 -1.26 -12.75
N GLY A 259 -9.39 -1.88 -11.77
CA GLY A 259 -9.98 -2.17 -10.46
C GLY A 259 -8.93 -2.46 -9.40
N GLY A 260 -9.34 -2.95 -8.23
CA GLY A 260 -8.43 -3.31 -7.15
C GLY A 260 -7.97 -2.12 -6.32
N THR A 261 -7.00 -2.37 -5.43
CA THR A 261 -6.34 -1.32 -4.65
C THR A 261 -4.93 -1.05 -5.16
N TRP A 262 -4.61 0.22 -5.39
CA TRP A 262 -3.34 0.70 -5.90
C TRP A 262 -2.65 1.59 -4.88
N VAL A 263 -1.38 1.32 -4.60
CA VAL A 263 -0.51 2.17 -3.79
C VAL A 263 0.63 2.65 -4.65
N PHE A 264 0.68 3.96 -4.86
CA PHE A 264 1.63 4.62 -5.71
C PHE A 264 2.46 5.63 -4.90
N SER A 265 3.78 5.51 -5.03
CA SER A 265 4.74 6.47 -4.49
C SER A 265 5.71 6.87 -5.60
N GLY A 266 5.86 8.18 -5.82
CA GLY A 266 6.65 8.68 -6.95
C GLY A 266 7.27 10.04 -6.71
N THR A 267 8.34 10.32 -7.47
CA THR A 267 8.92 11.67 -7.55
C THR A 267 7.98 12.61 -8.30
N THR A 268 7.99 13.88 -7.94
CA THR A 268 7.18 14.91 -8.59
C THR A 268 7.63 15.16 -10.03
N GLY A 269 6.70 15.50 -10.92
CA GLY A 269 7.02 15.85 -12.31
C GLY A 269 6.88 14.73 -13.35
N THR A 270 6.22 13.63 -13.01
CA THR A 270 5.91 12.52 -13.93
C THR A 270 4.62 11.81 -13.53
N VAL A 271 3.92 11.22 -14.51
CA VAL A 271 2.69 10.42 -14.34
C VAL A 271 2.78 9.51 -13.09
N PRO A 272 1.74 9.51 -12.23
CA PRO A 272 0.45 10.19 -12.36
C PRO A 272 0.48 11.70 -12.06
N PHE A 273 1.65 12.28 -11.76
CA PHE A 273 1.80 13.69 -11.38
C PHE A 273 2.16 14.63 -12.54
N LEU A 274 1.99 14.19 -13.80
CA LEU A 274 2.26 15.01 -14.98
C LEU A 274 1.38 14.58 -16.16
N GLU A 275 0.12 15.02 -16.20
CA GLU A 275 -0.65 14.99 -17.44
C GLU A 275 -1.46 16.29 -17.57
N THR A 276 -1.13 17.07 -18.59
CA THR A 276 -1.81 18.32 -18.98
C THR A 276 -2.99 18.08 -19.92
N THR A 277 -3.31 16.81 -20.21
CA THR A 277 -4.37 16.43 -21.14
C THR A 277 -5.14 15.27 -20.52
N PRO A 278 -6.49 15.33 -20.45
CA PRO A 278 -7.29 14.26 -19.87
C PRO A 278 -7.28 13.05 -20.82
N THR A 279 -6.35 12.13 -20.61
CA THR A 279 -6.39 10.80 -21.26
C THR A 279 -6.81 9.76 -20.22
N PRO A 280 -7.94 9.07 -20.40
CA PRO A 280 -8.33 7.95 -19.52
C PRO A 280 -7.25 6.84 -19.53
N PRO A 281 -7.08 6.07 -18.43
CA PRO A 281 -7.96 5.95 -17.25
C PRO A 281 -7.54 6.79 -16.03
N PHE A 282 -6.45 7.57 -16.07
CA PHE A 282 -5.96 8.31 -14.91
C PHE A 282 -6.59 9.71 -14.78
N GLN A 283 -7.92 9.81 -14.91
CA GLN A 283 -8.61 11.04 -15.30
C GLN A 283 -8.66 12.22 -14.32
N ASN A 284 -8.17 12.15 -13.09
CA ASN A 284 -8.18 13.33 -12.18
C ASN A 284 -7.08 13.23 -11.11
N PHE A 285 -5.81 13.38 -11.50
CA PHE A 285 -4.72 13.52 -10.53
C PHE A 285 -4.27 14.98 -10.41
N VAL A 286 -4.24 15.47 -9.17
CA VAL A 286 -3.96 16.86 -8.83
C VAL A 286 -2.61 17.29 -9.41
N GLN A 287 -2.63 18.33 -10.26
CA GLN A 287 -1.51 18.79 -11.08
C GLN A 287 -0.39 19.54 -10.32
N ASN A 288 -0.43 19.65 -8.99
CA ASN A 288 0.41 20.60 -8.24
C ASN A 288 1.32 19.97 -7.18
N LEU A 289 1.62 18.67 -7.29
CA LEU A 289 2.55 18.00 -6.38
C LEU A 289 3.99 18.25 -6.85
N GLN A 290 4.68 19.25 -6.27
CA GLN A 290 6.09 19.60 -6.56
C GLN A 290 7.02 19.31 -5.38
N GLY A 291 8.19 18.69 -5.63
CA GLY A 291 9.39 18.80 -4.77
C GLY A 291 10.04 17.54 -4.16
N ALA A 292 9.76 16.29 -4.56
CA ALA A 292 10.35 15.13 -3.88
C ALA A 292 11.24 14.21 -4.72
N VAL A 293 12.33 13.79 -4.07
CA VAL A 293 13.56 13.29 -4.69
C VAL A 293 13.71 11.76 -4.66
N THR A 294 12.83 11.04 -3.95
CA THR A 294 13.06 9.60 -3.72
C THR A 294 12.01 8.66 -4.29
N GLY A 295 10.71 8.99 -4.31
CA GLY A 295 9.63 8.05 -4.69
C GLY A 295 9.52 6.78 -3.83
N ALA A 296 10.48 6.53 -2.93
CA ALA A 296 10.64 5.29 -2.19
C ALA A 296 9.49 4.97 -1.25
N ILE A 297 9.26 3.67 -1.05
CA ILE A 297 8.40 3.16 0.02
C ILE A 297 9.26 2.52 1.10
N GLY A 298 9.07 2.94 2.36
CA GLY A 298 9.68 2.30 3.52
C GLY A 298 9.08 0.91 3.74
N ASN A 299 7.81 0.85 4.14
CA ASN A 299 7.14 -0.40 4.46
C ASN A 299 5.75 -0.47 3.82
N VAL A 300 5.41 -1.61 3.23
CA VAL A 300 4.04 -2.00 2.89
C VAL A 300 3.67 -3.20 3.75
N ARG A 301 2.60 -3.09 4.54
CA ARG A 301 2.19 -4.13 5.49
C ARG A 301 0.70 -4.37 5.43
N ILE A 302 0.31 -5.56 4.96
CA ILE A 302 -1.08 -6.01 4.99
C ILE A 302 -1.21 -7.09 6.06
N GLY A 303 -2.16 -6.88 6.99
CA GLY A 303 -2.35 -7.74 8.15
C GLY A 303 -2.93 -9.11 7.85
N GLY A 304 -3.99 -9.13 7.06
CA GLY A 304 -4.69 -10.31 6.60
C GLY A 304 -4.56 -10.44 5.10
N ASN A 305 -5.64 -10.87 4.46
CA ASN A 305 -5.66 -11.20 3.04
C ASN A 305 -5.52 -9.95 2.17
N ALA A 306 -4.92 -10.14 1.00
CA ALA A 306 -4.78 -9.14 -0.04
C ALA A 306 -5.21 -9.70 -1.40
N THR A 307 -6.32 -9.18 -1.92
CA THR A 307 -6.86 -9.54 -3.23
C THR A 307 -6.86 -8.33 -4.17
N ASN A 308 -6.36 -8.49 -5.39
CA ASN A 308 -6.23 -7.44 -6.42
C ASN A 308 -5.48 -6.21 -5.90
N PHE A 309 -4.27 -6.42 -5.39
CA PHE A 309 -3.47 -5.38 -4.74
C PHE A 309 -2.23 -5.05 -5.57
N THR A 310 -2.07 -3.79 -5.95
CA THR A 310 -0.94 -3.32 -6.75
C THR A 310 -0.15 -2.27 -5.98
N THR A 311 1.17 -2.46 -5.85
CA THR A 311 2.10 -1.48 -5.26
C THR A 311 3.14 -1.09 -6.29
N ILE A 312 3.27 0.22 -6.53
CA ILE A 312 4.20 0.78 -7.51
C ILE A 312 5.05 1.87 -6.88
N VAL A 313 6.34 1.80 -7.19
CA VAL A 313 7.29 2.88 -6.99
C VAL A 313 7.77 3.39 -8.34
N ASN A 314 7.67 4.69 -8.58
CA ASN A 314 8.12 5.30 -9.84
C ASN A 314 9.44 6.06 -9.65
N ASP A 315 10.48 5.69 -10.41
CA ASP A 315 11.77 6.39 -10.48
C ASP A 315 11.88 7.29 -11.71
N ALA A 316 11.01 8.27 -11.77
CA ALA A 316 10.89 9.13 -12.93
C ALA A 316 12.12 10.01 -13.21
N THR A 317 12.90 10.30 -12.16
CA THR A 317 14.13 11.10 -12.26
C THR A 317 15.38 10.26 -12.48
N GLY A 318 15.26 8.92 -12.51
CA GLY A 318 16.40 8.01 -12.58
C GLY A 318 17.34 8.14 -11.37
N SER A 319 16.82 8.57 -10.23
CA SER A 319 17.57 8.86 -9.01
C SER A 319 18.20 7.63 -8.36
N GLY A 320 17.75 6.42 -8.73
CA GLY A 320 18.14 5.17 -8.09
C GLY A 320 17.52 4.98 -6.70
N ASN A 321 16.69 5.92 -6.23
CA ASN A 321 16.14 5.90 -4.88
C ASN A 321 14.74 5.28 -4.79
N ALA A 322 14.06 5.09 -5.92
CA ALA A 322 12.71 4.56 -5.95
C ALA A 322 12.70 3.04 -5.72
N ARG A 323 12.75 2.66 -4.45
CA ARG A 323 12.84 1.27 -3.94
C ARG A 323 11.80 1.02 -2.85
N ILE A 324 11.58 -0.25 -2.54
CA ILE A 324 10.74 -0.69 -1.42
C ILE A 324 11.63 -1.34 -0.36
N ALA A 325 11.65 -0.83 0.87
CA ALA A 325 12.51 -1.45 1.90
C ALA A 325 11.92 -2.75 2.43
N ASN A 326 10.62 -2.78 2.76
CA ASN A 326 9.94 -3.99 3.20
C ASN A 326 8.53 -4.08 2.60
N PHE A 327 8.17 -5.26 2.10
CA PHE A 327 6.84 -5.61 1.64
C PHE A 327 6.39 -6.88 2.35
N SER A 328 5.25 -6.85 3.04
CA SER A 328 4.75 -8.01 3.76
C SER A 328 3.24 -8.12 3.68
N ILE A 329 2.75 -9.31 3.35
CA ILE A 329 1.34 -9.69 3.46
C ILE A 329 1.25 -10.85 4.43
N GLY A 330 0.48 -10.68 5.51
CA GLY A 330 0.29 -11.74 6.48
C GLY A 330 -0.61 -12.84 5.93
N GLY A 331 -1.75 -12.49 5.34
CA GLY A 331 -2.77 -13.45 4.94
C GLY A 331 -2.54 -14.07 3.57
N GLU A 332 -3.63 -14.62 3.02
CA GLU A 332 -3.63 -15.17 1.66
C GLU A 332 -3.51 -14.05 0.62
N THR A 333 -2.78 -14.33 -0.45
CA THR A 333 -2.67 -13.44 -1.60
C THR A 333 -3.49 -13.99 -2.77
N ASP A 334 -4.11 -13.10 -3.53
CA ASP A 334 -4.72 -13.46 -4.82
C ASP A 334 -4.62 -12.25 -5.74
N ASN A 335 -3.83 -12.34 -6.80
CA ASN A 335 -3.57 -11.24 -7.73
C ASN A 335 -2.90 -10.06 -7.03
N VAL A 336 -1.62 -10.21 -6.70
CA VAL A 336 -0.80 -9.16 -6.09
C VAL A 336 0.32 -8.75 -7.04
N LEU A 337 0.50 -7.46 -7.28
CA LEU A 337 1.56 -6.92 -8.13
C LEU A 337 2.46 -5.97 -7.35
N LEU A 338 3.77 -6.20 -7.41
CA LEU A 338 4.80 -5.36 -6.82
C LEU A 338 5.77 -4.85 -7.89
N LEU A 339 5.84 -3.54 -8.10
CA LEU A 339 6.78 -2.90 -9.00
C LEU A 339 7.76 -1.98 -8.24
N ALA A 340 9.04 -2.35 -8.22
CA ALA A 340 10.09 -1.60 -7.52
C ALA A 340 11.37 -1.49 -8.38
N PRO A 341 11.44 -0.50 -9.28
CA PRO A 341 12.51 -0.39 -10.29
C PRO A 341 13.93 -0.38 -9.72
N ASN A 342 14.16 0.15 -8.51
CA ASN A 342 15.50 0.18 -7.91
C ASN A 342 15.73 -0.87 -6.82
N GLY A 343 14.80 -1.79 -6.62
CA GLY A 343 14.97 -2.90 -5.67
C GLY A 343 13.87 -2.99 -4.62
N ALA A 344 13.72 -4.19 -4.09
CA ALA A 344 12.88 -4.51 -2.94
C ALA A 344 13.76 -5.26 -1.92
N ARG A 345 14.00 -4.70 -0.72
CA ARG A 345 14.96 -5.34 0.21
C ARG A 345 14.36 -6.63 0.80
N ASN A 346 13.29 -6.54 1.57
CA ASN A 346 12.66 -7.72 2.19
C ASN A 346 11.22 -7.88 1.69
N ILE A 347 10.88 -9.07 1.21
CA ILE A 347 9.54 -9.45 0.77
C ILE A 347 9.13 -10.71 1.54
N SER A 348 7.96 -10.69 2.16
CA SER A 348 7.50 -11.81 2.98
C SER A 348 5.99 -12.07 2.86
N PHE A 349 5.62 -13.34 2.74
CA PHE A 349 4.24 -13.80 2.68
C PHE A 349 3.97 -14.80 3.82
N GLY A 350 2.97 -14.50 4.64
CA GLY A 350 2.61 -15.31 5.80
C GLY A 350 1.88 -16.59 5.40
N LEU A 351 0.77 -16.53 4.67
CA LEU A 351 -0.01 -17.75 4.33
C LEU A 351 0.30 -18.37 2.95
N GLY A 352 1.24 -17.81 2.20
CA GLY A 352 1.63 -18.30 0.87
C GLY A 352 1.77 -17.17 -0.15
N MET A 353 2.49 -17.45 -1.23
CA MET A 353 2.66 -16.55 -2.37
C MET A 353 1.85 -17.08 -3.55
N ASP A 354 0.57 -16.76 -3.58
CA ASP A 354 -0.37 -17.25 -4.60
C ASP A 354 -0.75 -16.11 -5.56
N LYS A 355 -0.51 -16.34 -6.86
CA LYS A 355 -0.71 -15.40 -7.97
C LYS A 355 -0.11 -14.01 -7.72
N VAL A 356 1.16 -14.01 -7.34
CA VAL A 356 1.92 -12.79 -7.06
C VAL A 356 2.90 -12.52 -8.17
N ASP A 357 2.85 -11.31 -8.74
CA ASP A 357 3.84 -10.80 -9.69
C ASP A 357 4.76 -9.80 -8.98
N ILE A 358 6.08 -10.05 -9.01
CA ILE A 358 7.10 -9.18 -8.44
C ILE A 358 8.07 -8.77 -9.55
N LEU A 359 8.18 -7.47 -9.82
CA LEU A 359 9.06 -6.89 -10.81
C LEU A 359 9.99 -5.88 -10.13
N THR A 360 11.27 -6.21 -10.05
CA THR A 360 12.25 -5.37 -9.35
C THR A 360 13.67 -5.56 -9.87
N ASN A 361 14.60 -4.69 -9.51
CA ASN A 361 16.00 -4.83 -9.93
C ASN A 361 16.83 -5.74 -9.00
N VAL A 362 16.57 -5.72 -7.70
CA VAL A 362 17.30 -6.53 -6.70
C VAL A 362 16.34 -6.94 -5.58
N ILE A 363 16.49 -8.16 -5.09
CA ILE A 363 15.87 -8.62 -3.84
C ILE A 363 16.93 -9.08 -2.85
N ASN A 364 16.85 -8.67 -1.58
CA ASN A 364 17.71 -9.28 -0.56
C ASN A 364 17.09 -10.59 -0.07
N THR A 365 15.86 -10.54 0.45
CA THR A 365 15.16 -11.75 0.92
C THR A 365 13.74 -11.81 0.41
N LEU A 366 13.38 -12.94 -0.19
CA LEU A 366 12.01 -13.33 -0.50
C LEU A 366 11.64 -14.55 0.35
N GLN A 367 10.53 -14.46 1.09
CA GLN A 367 10.09 -15.50 2.00
C GLN A 367 8.59 -15.79 1.83
N ALA A 368 8.22 -17.07 1.82
CA ALA A 368 6.83 -17.51 1.92
C ALA A 368 6.76 -18.69 2.89
N ASN A 369 5.95 -18.62 3.96
CA ASN A 369 5.94 -19.72 4.96
C ASN A 369 5.33 -21.01 4.42
N ARG A 370 4.30 -20.91 3.57
CA ARG A 370 3.56 -22.09 3.14
C ARG A 370 3.99 -22.60 1.78
N GLY A 371 3.90 -21.80 0.75
CA GLY A 371 4.12 -22.26 -0.62
C GLY A 371 4.06 -21.10 -1.60
N ALA A 372 4.20 -21.43 -2.87
CA ALA A 372 3.97 -20.49 -3.96
C ALA A 372 3.16 -21.17 -5.07
N LEU A 373 2.08 -20.53 -5.51
CA LEU A 373 1.21 -21.04 -6.56
C LEU A 373 1.05 -19.99 -7.65
N SER A 374 1.32 -20.36 -8.90
CA SER A 374 1.09 -19.50 -10.09
C SER A 374 1.67 -18.09 -9.94
N SER A 375 2.82 -17.99 -9.29
CA SER A 375 3.47 -16.73 -8.96
C SER A 375 4.67 -16.47 -9.86
N ARG A 376 5.04 -15.20 -9.98
CA ARG A 376 6.12 -14.77 -10.85
C ARG A 376 7.00 -13.72 -10.18
N VAL A 377 8.31 -13.98 -10.21
CA VAL A 377 9.31 -13.09 -9.63
C VAL A 377 10.37 -12.79 -10.69
N LEU A 378 10.37 -11.57 -11.20
CA LEU A 378 11.29 -11.09 -12.23
C LEU A 378 12.25 -10.08 -11.63
N VAL A 379 13.53 -10.43 -11.66
CA VAL A 379 14.57 -9.62 -11.03
C VAL A 379 15.66 -9.23 -12.02
N GLY A 380 15.94 -7.93 -12.05
CA GLY A 380 16.95 -7.33 -12.90
C GLY A 380 18.31 -8.00 -12.75
N ARG A 381 18.78 -8.11 -11.51
CA ARG A 381 20.11 -8.59 -11.17
C ARG A 381 20.03 -9.86 -10.32
N THR A 382 19.90 -9.73 -9.00
CA THR A 382 20.06 -10.85 -8.08
C THR A 382 18.97 -10.88 -7.02
N ILE A 383 18.63 -12.10 -6.59
CA ILE A 383 17.91 -12.34 -5.34
C ILE A 383 18.91 -12.96 -4.36
N SER A 384 19.23 -12.31 -3.24
CA SER A 384 20.24 -12.90 -2.34
C SER A 384 19.76 -14.21 -1.73
N LYS A 385 18.47 -14.30 -1.35
CA LYS A 385 17.87 -15.52 -0.80
C LYS A 385 16.36 -15.59 -1.07
N VAL A 386 15.91 -16.73 -1.57
CA VAL A 386 14.51 -17.17 -1.66
C VAL A 386 14.32 -18.31 -0.66
N THR A 387 13.26 -18.27 0.14
CA THR A 387 12.90 -19.37 1.05
C THR A 387 11.40 -19.60 1.02
N ILE A 388 11.00 -20.80 0.62
CA ILE A 388 9.61 -21.21 0.52
C ILE A 388 9.42 -22.42 1.44
N GLY A 389 8.48 -22.33 2.37
CA GLY A 389 8.30 -23.32 3.43
C GLY A 389 7.44 -24.52 3.09
N GLY A 390 7.03 -24.67 1.83
CA GLY A 390 6.30 -25.83 1.31
C GLY A 390 6.26 -25.78 -0.21
N ASP A 391 5.17 -26.24 -0.82
CA ASP A 391 5.15 -26.58 -2.24
C ASP A 391 5.22 -25.35 -3.14
N VAL A 392 5.89 -25.53 -4.28
CA VAL A 392 6.04 -24.53 -5.33
C VAL A 392 5.43 -25.11 -6.59
N ASP A 393 4.32 -24.52 -7.02
CA ASP A 393 3.54 -24.98 -8.16
C ASP A 393 3.34 -23.85 -9.17
N HIS A 394 3.50 -24.14 -10.47
CA HIS A 394 3.31 -23.20 -11.57
C HIS A 394 4.03 -21.84 -11.39
N THR A 395 5.15 -21.82 -10.66
CA THR A 395 5.80 -20.59 -10.20
C THR A 395 7.12 -20.33 -10.93
N GLN A 396 7.35 -19.08 -11.33
CA GLN A 396 8.57 -18.60 -11.96
C GLN A 396 9.37 -17.69 -11.05
N VAL A 397 10.66 -17.95 -10.91
CA VAL A 397 11.61 -17.06 -10.24
C VAL A 397 12.84 -16.87 -11.10
N GLU A 398 12.98 -15.69 -11.68
CA GLU A 398 13.95 -15.39 -12.72
C GLU A 398 14.80 -14.18 -12.33
N THR A 399 16.11 -14.29 -12.55
CA THR A 399 17.10 -13.25 -12.24
C THR A 399 18.03 -13.00 -13.41
N GLY A 400 18.62 -11.80 -13.49
CA GLY A 400 19.51 -11.43 -14.59
C GLY A 400 18.74 -11.04 -15.86
N LEU A 401 17.54 -10.47 -15.72
CA LEU A 401 16.66 -10.09 -16.84
C LEU A 401 16.65 -8.58 -17.04
N GLN A 402 16.74 -8.11 -18.28
CA GLN A 402 16.62 -6.69 -18.58
C GLN A 402 15.15 -6.28 -18.57
N GLN A 403 14.75 -5.48 -17.58
CA GLN A 403 13.38 -4.96 -17.45
C GLN A 403 13.31 -3.51 -17.96
N ASN A 404 12.35 -3.22 -18.84
CA ASN A 404 12.06 -1.87 -19.29
C ASN A 404 10.96 -1.26 -18.39
N PHE A 405 11.34 -0.81 -17.20
CA PHE A 405 10.41 -0.24 -16.22
C PHE A 405 9.56 0.92 -16.76
N PRO A 406 10.08 1.86 -17.57
CA PRO A 406 9.25 2.87 -18.22
C PRO A 406 8.13 2.29 -19.09
N ALA A 407 8.41 1.27 -19.90
CA ALA A 407 7.39 0.62 -20.72
C ALA A 407 6.39 -0.18 -19.88
N ILE A 408 6.87 -0.92 -18.87
CA ILE A 408 6.01 -1.64 -17.91
C ILE A 408 5.03 -0.66 -17.25
N PHE A 409 5.50 0.51 -16.84
CA PHE A 409 4.65 1.54 -16.25
C PHE A 409 3.58 2.05 -17.24
N GLN A 410 3.93 2.24 -18.52
CA GLN A 410 2.97 2.64 -19.55
C GLN A 410 1.89 1.58 -19.81
N THR A 411 2.26 0.30 -19.82
CA THR A 411 1.34 -0.84 -19.95
C THR A 411 0.38 -0.92 -18.77
N LEU A 412 0.89 -0.81 -17.55
CA LEU A 412 0.05 -0.79 -16.35
C LEU A 412 -0.88 0.42 -16.31
N ASN A 413 -0.46 1.54 -16.91
CA ASN A 413 -1.30 2.72 -17.02
C ASN A 413 -2.29 2.68 -18.21
N GLY A 414 -2.28 1.62 -19.03
CA GLY A 414 -3.16 1.49 -20.20
C GLY A 414 -2.87 2.48 -21.34
N THR A 415 -1.76 3.23 -21.27
CA THR A 415 -1.42 4.33 -22.21
C THR A 415 -0.90 3.86 -23.58
N THR A 416 -0.75 2.55 -23.78
CA THR A 416 -0.12 1.94 -24.96
C THR A 416 -1.08 1.69 -26.13
N THR A 417 -2.40 1.87 -25.96
CA THR A 417 -3.39 1.46 -26.98
C THR A 417 -4.08 2.66 -27.64
N THR A 418 -4.12 2.67 -28.98
CA THR A 418 -4.81 3.68 -29.81
C THR A 418 -6.34 3.53 -29.82
N THR A 419 -6.89 2.71 -28.92
CA THR A 419 -8.33 2.37 -28.83
C THR A 419 -8.99 3.05 -27.63
N PRO A 420 -10.31 3.32 -27.67
CA PRO A 420 -10.98 4.19 -26.69
C PRO A 420 -11.15 3.60 -25.27
N SER A 421 -10.54 2.45 -24.98
CA SER A 421 -10.57 1.80 -23.68
C SER A 421 -9.15 1.46 -23.22
N ALA A 422 -8.38 2.48 -22.84
CA ALA A 422 -7.10 2.32 -22.17
C ALA A 422 -7.30 1.55 -20.85
N GLN A 423 -6.98 0.25 -20.84
CA GLN A 423 -7.08 -0.62 -19.66
C GLN A 423 -5.68 -1.08 -19.27
N PRO A 424 -5.40 -1.31 -17.97
CA PRO A 424 -4.17 -1.96 -17.54
C PRO A 424 -3.99 -3.32 -18.21
N GLU A 425 -2.79 -3.58 -18.68
CA GLU A 425 -2.39 -4.87 -19.24
C GLU A 425 -1.32 -5.52 -18.37
N PRO A 426 -1.13 -6.85 -18.47
CA PRO A 426 -0.14 -7.55 -17.66
C PRO A 426 1.26 -7.05 -18.01
N PRO A 427 2.19 -6.95 -17.04
CA PRO A 427 3.54 -6.52 -17.34
C PRO A 427 4.17 -7.37 -18.46
N PRO A 428 4.77 -6.75 -19.49
CA PRO A 428 5.36 -7.48 -20.61
C PRO A 428 6.51 -8.37 -20.13
N ASP A 429 6.70 -9.48 -20.82
CA ASP A 429 7.79 -10.41 -20.55
C ASP A 429 9.14 -9.78 -20.94
N PRO A 430 10.16 -9.86 -20.06
CA PRO A 430 11.50 -9.40 -20.42
C PRO A 430 12.09 -10.36 -21.47
N ILE A 431 12.55 -9.79 -22.58
CA ILE A 431 13.06 -10.56 -23.72
C ILE A 431 14.58 -10.74 -23.73
N ASN A 432 15.30 -9.98 -22.89
CA ASN A 432 16.76 -9.94 -22.88
C ASN A 432 17.33 -10.29 -21.51
N ALA A 433 18.42 -11.06 -21.49
CA ALA A 433 19.24 -11.25 -20.30
C ALA A 433 20.23 -10.09 -20.13
N GLN A 434 20.59 -9.78 -18.88
CA GLN A 434 21.63 -8.83 -18.51
C GLN A 434 22.63 -9.44 -17.52
N VAL A 435 23.68 -8.69 -17.20
CA VAL A 435 24.72 -9.12 -16.24
C VAL A 435 24.19 -9.03 -14.80
N GLY A 436 24.59 -9.98 -13.95
CA GLY A 436 24.31 -9.93 -12.51
C GLY A 436 23.36 -11.00 -11.99
N GLY A 437 22.96 -11.97 -12.82
CA GLY A 437 22.10 -13.09 -12.43
C GLY A 437 22.67 -13.90 -11.26
N GLY A 438 21.84 -14.14 -10.26
CA GLY A 438 22.27 -14.89 -9.10
C GLY A 438 21.17 -15.09 -8.08
N MET A 439 21.08 -16.31 -7.54
CA MET A 439 20.18 -16.58 -6.41
C MET A 439 20.58 -17.74 -5.52
N THR A 440 20.13 -17.68 -4.26
CA THR A 440 20.06 -18.84 -3.36
C THR A 440 18.60 -19.20 -3.14
N VAL A 441 18.23 -20.46 -3.38
CA VAL A 441 16.86 -20.96 -3.27
C VAL A 441 16.79 -22.08 -2.24
N LEU A 442 15.83 -21.97 -1.32
CA LEU A 442 15.51 -22.99 -0.34
C LEU A 442 14.01 -23.32 -0.43
N VAL A 443 13.65 -24.56 -0.72
CA VAL A 443 12.26 -25.03 -0.82
C VAL A 443 12.06 -26.24 0.10
N ALA A 444 11.12 -26.15 1.04
CA ALA A 444 10.81 -27.25 1.97
C ALA A 444 9.75 -28.24 1.44
N GLY A 445 9.02 -27.89 0.37
CA GLY A 445 8.05 -28.78 -0.27
C GLY A 445 8.52 -29.32 -1.62
N ASP A 446 7.54 -29.80 -2.39
CA ASP A 446 7.72 -30.23 -3.77
C ASP A 446 7.84 -29.03 -4.73
N VAL A 447 8.51 -29.24 -5.86
CA VAL A 447 8.60 -28.28 -6.97
C VAL A 447 7.93 -28.90 -8.19
N THR A 448 6.75 -28.39 -8.54
CA THR A 448 5.92 -28.85 -9.66
C THR A 448 5.72 -27.76 -10.70
N ASP A 449 5.92 -28.10 -11.97
CA ASP A 449 5.71 -27.21 -13.14
C ASP A 449 6.25 -25.79 -12.95
N SER A 450 7.41 -25.69 -12.30
CA SER A 450 8.00 -24.45 -11.82
C SER A 450 9.42 -24.26 -12.35
N VAL A 451 9.82 -22.99 -12.45
CA VAL A 451 11.08 -22.60 -13.09
C VAL A 451 11.83 -21.59 -12.24
N PHE A 452 13.08 -21.90 -11.92
CA PHE A 452 14.05 -21.01 -11.31
C PHE A 452 15.18 -20.75 -12.29
N THR A 453 15.43 -19.49 -12.67
CA THR A 453 16.49 -19.16 -13.65
C THR A 453 17.43 -18.04 -13.18
N ALA A 454 18.73 -18.26 -13.33
CA ALA A 454 19.76 -17.24 -13.18
C ALA A 454 20.43 -16.97 -14.54
N SER A 455 19.90 -15.98 -15.26
CA SER A 455 20.34 -15.63 -16.60
C SER A 455 21.66 -14.85 -16.61
N VAL A 456 22.41 -15.03 -17.69
CA VAL A 456 23.65 -14.29 -17.96
C VAL A 456 23.64 -13.81 -19.41
N GLN A 457 24.05 -12.56 -19.63
CA GLN A 457 24.22 -12.04 -20.97
C GLN A 457 25.38 -12.79 -21.68
N PRO A 458 25.14 -13.46 -22.82
CA PRO A 458 26.22 -14.10 -23.56
C PRO A 458 27.14 -13.04 -24.19
N LEU A 459 28.46 -13.27 -24.17
CA LEU A 459 29.38 -12.45 -24.95
C LEU A 459 29.17 -12.75 -26.43
N ILE A 460 28.81 -11.73 -27.21
CA ILE A 460 28.64 -11.84 -28.66
C ILE A 460 29.97 -11.46 -29.30
N LEU A 461 30.72 -12.45 -29.79
CA LEU A 461 31.91 -12.21 -30.60
C LEU A 461 31.53 -12.29 -32.08
N THR A 462 31.61 -11.15 -32.76
CA THR A 462 31.60 -11.09 -34.23
C THR A 462 33.02 -11.33 -34.73
N THR A 463 33.34 -12.58 -35.06
CA THR A 463 34.60 -12.88 -35.74
C THR A 463 34.46 -12.59 -37.23
N GLY A 464 35.05 -11.48 -37.70
CA GLY A 464 35.19 -11.13 -39.12
C GLY A 464 35.41 -9.62 -39.36
N SER A 465 36.46 -9.26 -40.09
CA SER A 465 36.66 -7.91 -40.66
C SER A 465 35.65 -7.63 -41.81
N PRO A 466 35.41 -6.36 -42.20
CA PRO A 466 34.15 -5.85 -42.79
C PRO A 466 33.97 -6.19 -44.30
N PRO A 467 32.87 -5.78 -44.99
CA PRO A 467 31.45 -5.75 -44.64
C PRO A 467 30.58 -6.56 -45.65
N THR A 468 31.09 -7.63 -46.26
CA THR A 468 30.37 -8.32 -47.36
C THR A 468 30.00 -9.77 -47.07
N THR A 469 30.19 -10.26 -45.84
CA THR A 469 29.77 -11.62 -45.47
C THR A 469 29.17 -11.57 -44.07
N PRO A 470 27.92 -12.05 -43.86
CA PRO A 470 27.35 -12.19 -42.52
C PRO A 470 28.28 -13.06 -41.69
N GLY A 471 29.03 -12.45 -40.78
CA GLY A 471 29.98 -13.16 -39.93
C GLY A 471 29.25 -14.17 -39.06
N THR A 472 29.90 -15.31 -38.79
CA THR A 472 29.39 -16.30 -37.84
C THR A 472 29.34 -15.65 -36.45
N VAL A 473 28.13 -15.45 -35.93
CA VAL A 473 27.93 -14.92 -34.57
C VAL A 473 28.25 -16.03 -33.58
N LYS A 474 29.43 -15.96 -32.93
CA LYS A 474 29.78 -16.91 -31.86
C LYS A 474 29.37 -16.32 -30.53
N ARG A 475 28.37 -16.93 -29.89
CA ARG A 475 28.00 -16.63 -28.50
C ARG A 475 28.92 -17.45 -27.60
N ILE A 476 29.79 -16.79 -26.83
CA ILE A 476 30.71 -17.44 -25.90
C ILE A 476 30.28 -17.11 -24.48
N PHE A 477 30.20 -18.13 -23.63
CA PHE A 477 30.06 -17.96 -22.18
C PHE A 477 31.46 -17.99 -21.57
N GLY A 478 31.82 -16.92 -20.84
CA GLY A 478 33.03 -16.77 -20.01
C GLY A 478 34.34 -17.35 -20.56
N THR A 479 35.29 -16.50 -20.97
CA THR A 479 36.73 -16.85 -20.88
C THR A 479 37.73 -15.73 -21.22
N GLN A 480 37.36 -14.56 -21.77
CA GLN A 480 38.41 -13.61 -22.26
C GLN A 480 38.31 -12.13 -21.88
N ASP A 481 37.49 -11.74 -20.90
CA ASP A 481 37.66 -10.44 -20.22
C ASP A 481 37.28 -10.60 -18.75
N VAL A 482 37.79 -9.73 -17.86
CA VAL A 482 37.44 -9.66 -16.42
C VAL A 482 36.00 -9.17 -16.25
N ASN A 483 35.07 -9.92 -16.85
CA ASN A 483 33.64 -9.77 -16.73
C ASN A 483 33.19 -11.09 -16.12
N LEU A 484 33.06 -11.12 -14.78
CA LEU A 484 32.68 -12.32 -14.05
C LEU A 484 31.30 -12.78 -14.57
N PRO A 485 31.16 -13.95 -15.21
CA PRO A 485 29.87 -14.45 -15.64
C PRO A 485 29.06 -14.84 -14.40
N THR A 486 28.31 -13.91 -13.83
CA THR A 486 27.41 -14.20 -12.71
C THR A 486 26.08 -14.66 -13.30
N GLY A 487 25.94 -15.98 -13.37
CA GLY A 487 24.68 -16.71 -13.52
C GLY A 487 24.73 -17.91 -12.58
N HIS A 488 24.84 -17.65 -11.27
CA HIS A 488 25.07 -18.66 -10.25
C HIS A 488 23.80 -18.97 -9.47
N MET A 489 23.62 -20.24 -9.10
CA MET A 489 22.48 -20.67 -8.30
C MET A 489 22.88 -21.72 -7.27
N LEU A 490 22.54 -21.45 -6.02
CA LEU A 490 22.60 -22.43 -4.94
C LEU A 490 21.17 -22.83 -4.61
N ALA A 491 20.78 -24.07 -4.92
CA ALA A 491 19.42 -24.56 -4.69
C ALA A 491 19.44 -25.70 -3.67
N LYS A 492 18.52 -25.66 -2.70
CA LYS A 492 18.22 -26.76 -1.80
C LYS A 492 16.72 -27.03 -1.78
N VAL A 493 16.35 -28.27 -2.10
CA VAL A 493 14.95 -28.71 -2.13
C VAL A 493 14.80 -29.92 -1.23
N GLU A 494 13.77 -29.95 -0.38
CA GLU A 494 13.45 -31.10 0.46
C GLU A 494 12.63 -32.14 -0.31
N GLY A 495 11.58 -31.70 -1.00
CA GLY A 495 10.68 -32.53 -1.78
C GLY A 495 11.24 -33.00 -3.14
N THR A 496 10.31 -33.45 -3.96
CA THR A 496 10.53 -33.90 -5.34
C THR A 496 10.54 -32.72 -6.31
N ILE A 497 11.19 -32.91 -7.46
CA ILE A 497 11.18 -31.95 -8.56
C ILE A 497 10.53 -32.67 -9.74
N SER A 498 9.37 -32.18 -10.18
CA SER A 498 8.59 -32.78 -11.25
C SER A 498 8.09 -31.70 -12.18
N ASN A 499 8.59 -31.70 -13.42
CA ASN A 499 8.05 -30.84 -14.47
C ASN A 499 7.56 -31.77 -15.58
N GLU A 500 6.27 -31.71 -15.89
CA GLU A 500 5.69 -32.52 -16.96
C GLU A 500 6.27 -32.08 -18.34
N PRO A 501 6.48 -33.01 -19.29
CA PRO A 501 6.90 -32.62 -20.64
C PRO A 501 5.84 -31.73 -21.29
N GLY A 502 6.22 -30.49 -21.61
CA GLY A 502 5.28 -29.48 -22.09
C GLY A 502 4.64 -28.63 -20.99
N ALA A 503 5.17 -28.65 -19.76
CA ALA A 503 4.98 -27.62 -18.74
C ALA A 503 5.53 -26.28 -19.24
N VAL A 504 4.82 -25.72 -20.21
CA VAL A 504 4.89 -24.33 -20.59
C VAL A 504 4.24 -23.61 -19.44
N VAL A 505 5.05 -22.93 -18.62
CA VAL A 505 4.49 -21.86 -17.81
C VAL A 505 3.87 -20.87 -18.80
N ASN A 506 2.55 -20.70 -18.73
CA ASN A 506 1.75 -19.92 -19.66
C ASN A 506 2.35 -18.51 -19.86
N SER A 507 3.21 -18.34 -20.85
CA SER A 507 3.37 -17.06 -21.53
C SER A 507 2.10 -16.92 -22.35
N ALA A 508 1.23 -16.01 -21.94
CA ALA A 508 0.00 -15.67 -22.65
C ALA A 508 0.27 -15.64 -24.16
N THR A 509 -0.63 -16.23 -24.93
CA THR A 509 -0.67 -16.19 -26.40
C THR A 509 -0.64 -14.74 -26.89
N ASP A 510 0.56 -14.19 -27.06
CA ASP A 510 0.79 -13.01 -27.89
C ASP A 510 0.79 -13.48 -29.35
N THR A 511 -0.36 -13.32 -30.01
CA THR A 511 -0.54 -13.63 -31.43
C THR A 511 0.04 -12.56 -32.36
N THR A 512 0.68 -11.51 -31.82
CA THR A 512 1.12 -10.35 -32.62
C THR A 512 2.64 -10.25 -32.81
N THR A 513 3.44 -11.04 -32.10
CA THR A 513 4.87 -11.15 -32.36
C THR A 513 5.20 -12.53 -32.91
N ASN A 514 5.78 -12.59 -34.12
CA ASN A 514 6.44 -13.79 -34.68
C ASN A 514 7.71 -14.18 -33.88
N ILE A 515 7.73 -13.92 -32.58
CA ILE A 515 8.70 -14.46 -31.65
C ILE A 515 8.05 -15.73 -31.13
N THR A 516 8.43 -16.85 -31.73
CA THR A 516 8.25 -18.15 -31.09
C THR A 516 8.76 -18.00 -29.66
N SER A 517 7.87 -18.05 -28.67
CA SER A 517 8.24 -18.40 -27.30
C SER A 517 9.26 -19.50 -27.43
N ALA A 518 10.45 -19.33 -26.87
CA ALA A 518 11.40 -20.42 -26.80
C ALA A 518 10.71 -21.49 -25.96
N THR A 519 9.97 -22.36 -26.62
CA THR A 519 9.40 -23.53 -26.00
C THR A 519 10.62 -24.22 -25.45
N ILE A 520 10.72 -24.37 -24.14
CA ILE A 520 11.76 -25.19 -23.54
C ILE A 520 11.35 -26.66 -23.79
N ASN A 521 11.15 -27.02 -25.07
CA ASN A 521 10.86 -28.36 -25.56
C ASN A 521 12.03 -29.33 -25.33
N ASN A 522 13.15 -28.81 -24.82
CA ASN A 522 14.33 -29.58 -24.45
C ASN A 522 14.72 -29.39 -22.97
N SER A 523 13.84 -28.86 -22.12
CA SER A 523 14.04 -29.05 -20.68
C SER A 523 13.89 -30.53 -20.40
N PRO A 524 14.93 -31.24 -19.93
CA PRO A 524 14.74 -32.62 -19.56
C PRO A 524 13.66 -32.67 -18.48
N ILE A 525 12.73 -33.61 -18.64
CA ILE A 525 11.67 -33.93 -17.68
C ILE A 525 12.30 -33.97 -16.27
N ASN A 526 11.63 -33.35 -15.28
CA ASN A 526 12.11 -33.24 -13.89
C ASN A 526 13.28 -32.25 -13.65
N GLN A 527 13.45 -31.21 -14.47
CA GLN A 527 14.33 -30.08 -14.15
C GLN A 527 13.57 -28.77 -13.96
N ALA A 528 13.75 -28.15 -12.80
CA ALA A 528 13.18 -26.84 -12.44
C ALA A 528 14.24 -25.72 -12.30
N PHE A 529 15.54 -26.04 -12.29
CA PHE A 529 16.61 -25.09 -11.95
C PHE A 529 17.58 -24.90 -13.11
N TYR A 530 17.79 -23.64 -13.53
CA TYR A 530 18.63 -23.27 -14.67
C TYR A 530 19.60 -22.14 -14.32
N ALA A 531 20.89 -22.39 -14.45
CA ALA A 531 21.95 -21.39 -14.22
C ALA A 531 23.22 -21.79 -14.99
N ALA A 532 24.13 -20.83 -15.19
CA ALA A 532 25.45 -21.14 -15.74
C ALA A 532 26.30 -21.96 -14.76
N ASP A 533 26.14 -21.71 -13.46
CA ASP A 533 26.71 -22.49 -12.36
C ASP A 533 25.60 -22.88 -11.38
N LEU A 534 25.24 -24.16 -11.34
CA LEU A 534 24.14 -24.69 -10.52
C LEU A 534 24.66 -25.69 -9.50
N HIS A 535 24.47 -25.39 -8.22
CA HIS A 535 24.63 -26.34 -7.12
C HIS A 535 23.28 -26.69 -6.52
N LEU A 536 22.67 -27.77 -7.01
CA LEU A 536 21.43 -28.33 -6.47
C LEU A 536 21.73 -29.41 -5.43
N LYS A 537 21.10 -29.32 -4.26
CA LYS A 537 21.16 -30.33 -3.19
C LYS A 537 19.76 -30.72 -2.75
N GLN A 538 19.54 -32.01 -2.53
CA GLN A 538 18.33 -32.47 -1.86
C GLN A 538 18.58 -32.56 -0.34
N GLY A 539 17.60 -32.17 0.47
CA GLY A 539 17.63 -32.34 1.92
C GLY A 539 16.82 -31.30 2.69
N PRO A 540 16.75 -31.43 4.03
CA PRO A 540 15.77 -30.70 4.85
C PRO A 540 15.97 -29.19 4.79
N VAL A 541 14.90 -28.44 4.58
CA VAL A 541 14.91 -26.98 4.56
C VAL A 541 14.16 -26.46 5.77
N ILE A 542 14.74 -25.48 6.47
CA ILE A 542 14.03 -24.81 7.56
C ILE A 542 13.08 -23.78 6.93
N PRO A 543 11.75 -23.92 7.10
CA PRO A 543 10.79 -22.93 6.61
C PRO A 543 11.10 -21.54 7.18
N PRO A 544 10.75 -20.47 6.45
CA PRO A 544 10.87 -19.13 7.01
C PRO A 544 9.85 -18.98 8.16
N ASN A 545 10.15 -18.07 9.09
CA ASN A 545 9.24 -17.70 10.18
C ASN A 545 8.70 -16.30 9.92
N VAL A 546 7.89 -16.15 8.87
CA VAL A 546 7.19 -14.91 8.56
C VAL A 546 6.01 -14.76 9.53
N PRO A 547 5.77 -13.58 10.10
CA PRO A 547 4.57 -13.33 10.90
C PRO A 547 3.28 -13.58 10.11
N GLU A 548 2.36 -14.36 10.69
CA GLU A 548 1.04 -14.69 10.12
C GLU A 548 -0.09 -13.86 10.77
N PRO A 549 -1.27 -13.74 10.12
CA PRO A 549 -2.41 -13.01 10.67
C PRO A 549 -3.02 -13.73 11.87
N PRO A 550 -3.82 -13.00 12.67
CA PRO A 550 -3.99 -11.56 12.64
C PRO A 550 -2.80 -10.86 13.31
N TYR A 551 -2.26 -9.80 12.70
CA TYR A 551 -1.42 -8.89 13.47
C TYR A 551 -2.23 -8.34 14.63
N SER A 552 -1.63 -8.29 15.82
CA SER A 552 -2.30 -7.69 16.97
C SER A 552 -2.79 -6.30 16.54
N PRO A 553 -4.08 -5.96 16.75
CA PRO A 553 -4.53 -4.59 16.57
C PRO A 553 -3.54 -3.71 17.34
N PRO A 554 -3.07 -2.59 16.77
CA PRO A 554 -1.97 -1.83 17.34
C PRO A 554 -2.22 -1.65 18.83
N ALA A 555 -1.39 -2.30 19.64
CA ALA A 555 -1.68 -2.58 21.05
C ALA A 555 -1.90 -1.30 21.87
N ARG A 556 -1.53 -0.15 21.30
CA ARG A 556 -1.82 1.21 21.72
C ARG A 556 -1.93 2.07 20.46
N PRO A 557 -2.64 3.22 20.49
CA PRO A 557 -2.53 4.19 19.42
C PRO A 557 -1.04 4.43 19.15
N VAL A 558 -0.61 4.19 17.91
CA VAL A 558 0.71 4.61 17.44
C VAL A 558 0.87 6.04 17.92
N HIS A 559 1.92 6.30 18.71
CA HIS A 559 2.24 7.66 19.12
C HIS A 559 2.50 8.46 17.84
N ALA A 560 1.44 9.08 17.31
CA ALA A 560 1.63 10.20 16.42
C ALA A 560 2.43 11.21 17.24
N PRO A 561 3.59 11.66 16.77
CA PRO A 561 4.46 12.56 17.51
C PRO A 561 3.64 13.70 18.10
N GLY A 562 3.63 13.88 19.43
CA GLY A 562 2.93 14.99 20.10
C GLY A 562 1.43 14.82 20.41
N ILE A 563 0.86 13.61 20.47
CA ILE A 563 -0.48 13.40 21.09
C ILE A 563 -0.31 13.03 22.57
N PRO A 564 -0.51 13.94 23.53
CA PRO A 564 -0.81 13.55 24.91
C PRO A 564 -2.22 12.92 24.96
N HIS A 565 -2.40 11.94 25.85
CA HIS A 565 -3.61 11.13 26.00
C HIS A 565 -4.88 11.98 26.28
N LEU A 566 -5.58 12.44 25.22
CA LEU A 566 -6.85 13.16 25.36
C LEU A 566 -7.98 12.31 25.98
N GLY A 567 -7.86 10.97 25.91
CA GLY A 567 -8.87 10.03 26.39
C GLY A 567 -9.13 10.06 27.91
N GLN A 568 -8.24 10.66 28.72
CA GLN A 568 -8.48 10.80 30.16
C GLN A 568 -9.07 12.16 30.58
N MET A 569 -9.01 13.19 29.72
CA MET A 569 -9.54 14.52 30.08
C MET A 569 -11.05 14.66 29.88
N LEU A 570 -11.63 13.97 28.90
CA LEU A 570 -13.05 14.08 28.57
C LEU A 570 -14.00 13.26 29.48
N MET A 571 -13.47 12.47 30.42
CA MET A 571 -14.30 11.68 31.36
C MET A 571 -14.34 12.23 32.80
N SER A 572 -13.74 13.39 33.09
CA SER A 572 -13.71 13.92 34.48
C SER A 572 -14.79 14.95 34.82
N SER A 573 -15.66 15.34 33.88
CA SER A 573 -16.64 16.43 34.11
C SER A 573 -18.09 15.98 34.27
N THR A 574 -18.34 14.83 34.91
CA THR A 574 -19.66 14.53 35.50
C THR A 574 -19.48 13.68 36.74
N ASN A 575 -19.24 14.32 37.88
CA ASN A 575 -19.74 13.88 39.18
C ASN A 575 -19.77 15.10 40.11
N SER A 576 -20.92 15.79 40.07
CA SER A 576 -21.28 16.81 41.05
C SER A 576 -21.26 16.21 42.44
N ALA A 577 -20.69 16.98 43.36
CA ALA A 577 -20.52 16.67 44.76
C ALA A 577 -21.85 16.36 45.47
N THR A 578 -21.88 15.22 46.18
CA THR A 578 -22.72 15.06 47.36
C THR A 578 -21.84 14.67 48.52
N THR A 579 -21.48 15.68 49.32
CA THR A 579 -20.71 15.57 50.56
C THR A 579 -21.57 14.89 51.63
N VAL A 580 -21.16 13.71 52.12
CA VAL A 580 -21.63 13.18 53.41
C VAL A 580 -20.42 12.76 54.23
N HIS A 581 -20.23 13.46 55.35
CA HIS A 581 -19.24 13.17 56.38
C HIS A 581 -19.53 11.83 57.08
N GLY A 582 -18.49 11.03 57.33
CA GLY A 582 -18.57 9.85 58.19
C GLY A 582 -17.18 9.31 58.56
N ALA A 583 -16.86 9.40 59.85
CA ALA A 583 -15.56 9.21 60.49
C ALA A 583 -14.75 7.93 60.18
N SER A 584 -13.43 8.10 60.19
CA SER A 584 -12.39 7.08 60.20
C SER A 584 -12.28 6.35 61.55
N VAL A 585 -12.04 5.03 61.52
CA VAL A 585 -11.44 4.27 62.64
C VAL A 585 -10.26 3.45 62.10
N PRO A 586 -9.05 3.51 62.70
CA PRO A 586 -7.89 2.75 62.26
C PRO A 586 -7.79 1.39 62.97
N LYS A 587 -7.39 0.33 62.25
CA LYS A 587 -6.82 -0.88 62.85
C LYS A 587 -5.58 -1.33 62.08
N GLY A 588 -4.53 -1.57 62.84
CA GLY A 588 -3.15 -1.78 62.41
C GLY A 588 -2.82 -3.17 61.85
N PRO A 589 -1.52 -3.53 61.83
CA PRO A 589 -0.95 -4.41 60.82
C PRO A 589 -0.97 -5.89 61.23
N SER A 590 -1.18 -6.77 60.25
CA SER A 590 -0.95 -8.20 60.38
C SER A 590 0.23 -8.61 59.49
N ASN A 591 1.37 -8.87 60.14
CA ASN A 591 2.49 -9.61 59.59
C ASN A 591 2.09 -11.07 59.31
N THR A 592 2.46 -11.61 58.15
CA THR A 592 2.96 -12.99 58.04
C THR A 592 3.81 -13.14 56.79
N SER A 593 5.11 -13.38 57.02
CA SER A 593 6.07 -13.89 56.04
C SER A 593 6.17 -15.40 56.22
N THR A 594 6.22 -16.15 55.13
CA THR A 594 6.99 -17.41 54.93
C THR A 594 6.84 -17.78 53.45
N SER A 595 7.86 -17.69 52.59
CA SER A 595 9.06 -18.53 52.46
C SER A 595 8.81 -19.95 51.89
N LYS A 596 9.35 -20.14 50.67
CA LYS A 596 10.09 -21.31 50.14
C LYS A 596 9.39 -22.49 49.42
N HIS A 597 9.82 -22.62 48.16
CA HIS A 597 10.42 -23.77 47.47
C HIS A 597 9.60 -25.00 47.01
N THR A 598 9.61 -25.16 45.67
CA THR A 598 9.83 -26.38 44.83
C THR A 598 8.98 -27.63 45.05
N LYS A 599 8.23 -28.02 44.01
CA LYS A 599 8.69 -28.99 43.00
C LYS A 599 7.98 -28.75 41.68
#